data_AF-A0A7S8WHQ9-F1
#
_entry.id   AF-A0A7S8WHQ9-F1
#
_cell.length_a   1.000
_cell.length_b   1.000
_cell.length_c   1.000
_cell.angle_alpha   90.00
_cell.angle_beta   90.00
_cell.angle_gamma   90.00
#
_symmetry.space_group_name_H-M   'P 1'
#
loop_
_entity.id
_entity.type
_entity.pdbx_description
1 polymer ?
#
loop_
_entity_poly.entity_id
_entity_poly.type
_entity_poly.pdbx_seq_one_letter_code
_entity_poly.pdbx_strand_id
1 'polypeptide(L)' 'GATANRVALEACVQARNEGRSLAHEGNDVIREAARWSPELAAACELWKEIKFDFKPVDTV' A
#
# COMPACT_ATOMS: atom_id res chain seq x y z
N GLY A 1 3.92 -7.37 -10.92
CA GLY A 1 3.77 -8.12 -9.65
C GLY A 1 4.89 -7.80 -8.69
N ALA A 2 6.01 -8.54 -8.75
CA ALA A 2 7.12 -8.38 -7.80
C ALA A 2 7.65 -6.93 -7.71
N THR A 3 7.83 -6.25 -8.85
CA THR A 3 8.24 -4.82 -8.88
C THR A 3 7.25 -3.92 -8.14
N ALA A 4 5.94 -4.12 -8.33
CA ALA A 4 4.90 -3.34 -7.65
C ALA A 4 5.01 -3.48 -6.13
N ASN A 5 5.17 -4.72 -5.64
CA ASN A 5 5.32 -5.00 -4.21
C ASN A 5 6.59 -4.35 -3.64
N ARG A 6 7.70 -4.42 -4.37
CA ARG A 6 8.97 -3.80 -3.94
C ARG A 6 8.86 -2.27 -3.87
N VAL A 7 8.29 -1.65 -4.91
CA VAL A 7 8.06 -0.20 -4.95
C VAL A 7 7.16 0.25 -3.81
N ALA A 8 6.03 -0.43 -3.59
CA ALA A 8 5.11 -0.11 -2.49
C ALA A 8 5.80 -0.20 -1.12
N LEU A 9 6.59 -1.24 -0.88
CA LEU A 9 7.33 -1.41 0.37
C LEU A 9 8.38 -0.32 0.58
N GLU A 10 9.20 -0.04 -0.43
CA GLU A 10 10.26 0.98 -0.33
C GLU A 10 9.68 2.39 -0.12
N ALA A 11 8.57 2.73 -0.80
CA ALA A 11 7.86 3.99 -0.60
C ALA A 11 7.31 4.13 0.84
N CYS A 12 6.70 3.08 1.37
CA CYS A 12 6.22 3.05 2.76
C CYS A 12 7.38 3.18 3.77
N VAL A 13 8.51 2.52 3.51
CA VAL A 13 9.71 2.63 4.36
C VAL A 13 10.27 4.04 4.36
N GLN A 14 10.37 4.68 3.19
CA GLN A 14 10.81 6.06 3.09
C GLN A 14 9.87 7.01 3.85
N ALA A 15 8.55 6.93 3.59
CA ALA A 15 7.55 7.76 4.26
C ALA A 15 7.59 7.60 5.79
N ARG A 16 7.72 6.37 6.29
CA ARG A 16 7.89 6.10 7.72
C ARG A 16 9.15 6.76 8.28
N ASN A 17 10.27 6.65 7.55
CA ASN A 17 11.55 7.23 7.98
C ASN A 17 11.52 8.77 7.97
N GLU A 18 10.68 9.37 7.12
CA GLU A 18 10.39 10.82 7.08
C GLU A 18 9.39 11.27 8.16
N GLY A 19 8.90 10.35 8.99
CA GLY A 19 8.00 10.66 10.12
C GLY A 19 6.51 10.67 9.77
N ARG A 20 6.11 10.23 8.58
CA ARG A 20 4.70 10.12 8.17
C ARG A 20 3.99 9.00 8.93
N SER A 21 2.72 9.20 9.25
CA SER A 21 1.88 8.19 9.89
C SER A 21 1.22 7.28 8.86
N LEU A 22 1.79 6.09 8.65
CA LEU A 22 1.25 5.14 7.66
C LEU A 22 -0.18 4.68 7.96
N ALA A 23 -0.62 4.72 9.23
CA ALA A 23 -2.00 4.38 9.61
C ALA A 23 -3.03 5.36 9.02
N HIS A 24 -2.64 6.61 8.79
CA HIS A 24 -3.52 7.65 8.24
C HIS A 24 -3.18 7.98 6.78
N GLU A 25 -1.89 7.95 6.43
CA GLU A 25 -1.36 8.45 5.16
C GLU A 25 -0.98 7.33 4.16
N GLY A 26 -1.08 6.05 4.56
CA GLY A 26 -0.57 4.93 3.76
C GLY A 26 -1.15 4.86 2.35
N ASN A 27 -2.44 5.14 2.18
CA ASN A 27 -3.05 5.17 0.85
C ASN A 27 -2.48 6.27 -0.05
N ASP A 28 -2.11 7.42 0.52
CA ASP A 28 -1.57 8.54 -0.25
C ASP A 28 -0.11 8.29 -0.63
N VAL A 29 0.68 7.68 0.25
CA VAL A 29 2.03 7.18 -0.06
C VAL A 29 2.01 6.23 -1.26
N ILE A 30 1.08 5.26 -1.27
CA ILE A 30 0.96 4.30 -2.37
C ILE A 30 0.51 4.99 -3.67
N ARG A 31 -0.41 5.95 -3.61
CA ARG A 31 -0.84 6.72 -4.78
C ARG A 31 0.25 7.62 -5.35
N GLU A 32 1.06 8.24 -4.50
CA GLU A 32 2.23 9.04 -4.89
C GLU A 32 3.25 8.17 -5.62
N ALA A 33 3.56 6.98 -5.08
CA ALA A 33 4.46 6.02 -5.70
C ALA A 33 3.94 5.49 -7.05
N ALA A 34 2.64 5.24 -7.16
CA ALA A 34 1.99 4.79 -8.38
C ALA A 34 2.10 5.79 -9.55
N ARG A 35 2.34 7.08 -9.29
CA ARG A 35 2.52 8.08 -10.36
C ARG A 35 3.75 7.83 -11.23
N TRP A 36 4.79 7.21 -10.67
CA TRP A 36 6.06 6.97 -11.36
C TRP A 36 6.39 5.48 -11.55
N SER A 37 5.65 4.56 -10.91
CA SER A 37 5.76 3.12 -11.18
C SER A 37 4.52 2.57 -11.90
N PRO A 38 4.63 2.22 -13.20
CA PRO A 38 3.51 1.66 -13.95
C PRO A 38 3.07 0.28 -13.42
N GLU A 39 3.98 -0.53 -12.90
CA GLU A 39 3.65 -1.82 -12.29
C GLU A 39 2.81 -1.65 -11.02
N LEU A 40 3.13 -0.66 -10.20
CA LEU A 40 2.36 -0.35 -9.00
C LEU A 40 1.00 0.24 -9.38
N ALA A 41 0.93 1.15 -10.36
CA ALA A 41 -0.33 1.69 -10.85
C ALA A 41 -1.29 0.59 -11.31
N ALA A 42 -0.80 -0.36 -12.12
CA ALA A 42 -1.60 -1.49 -12.59
C ALA A 42 -2.07 -2.39 -11.43
N ALA A 43 -1.22 -2.63 -10.43
CA ALA A 43 -1.60 -3.40 -9.25
C ALA A 43 -2.66 -2.69 -8.40
N CYS A 44 -2.52 -1.38 -8.18
CA CYS A 44 -3.49 -0.56 -7.46
C CYS A 44 -4.86 -0.59 -8.15
N GLU A 45 -4.92 -0.42 -9.46
CA GLU A 45 -6.20 -0.46 -10.20
C GLU A 45 -6.89 -1.82 -10.12
N LEU A 46 -6.11 -2.91 -10.17
CA LEU A 46 -6.63 -4.27 -10.13
C LEU A 46 -7.21 -4.64 -8.76
N TRP A 47 -6.59 -4.19 -7.66
CA TRP A 47 -6.90 -4.68 -6.31
C TRP A 47 -7.59 -3.65 -5.39
N LYS A 48 -7.83 -2.41 -5.83
CA LYS A 48 -8.36 -1.31 -4.99
C LYS A 48 -9.67 -1.59 -4.24
N GLU A 49 -10.55 -2.43 -4.79
CA GLU A 49 -11.85 -2.76 -4.17
C GLU A 49 -11.80 -4.02 -3.29
N ILE A 50 -10.69 -4.75 -3.29
CA ILE A 50 -10.59 -6.02 -2.58
C ILE A 50 -10.28 -5.79 -1.10
N LYS A 51 -11.24 -6.11 -0.24
CA LYS A 51 -11.15 -6.07 1.22
C LYS A 51 -11.73 -7.35 1.82
N PHE A 52 -11.20 -7.76 2.96
CA PHE A 52 -11.65 -8.95 3.67
C PHE A 52 -12.11 -8.56 5.06
N ASP A 53 -13.40 -8.27 5.21
CA ASP A 53 -14.04 -7.85 6.46
C ASP A 53 -14.90 -8.97 7.03
N PHE A 54 -14.31 -9.82 7.88
CA PHE A 54 -14.97 -10.97 8.53
C PHE A 54 -14.75 -10.94 10.03
N LYS A 55 -15.66 -11.56 10.79
CA LYS A 55 -15.50 -11.72 12.24
C LYS A 55 -14.37 -12.71 12.54
N PRO A 56 -13.38 -12.38 13.41
CA PRO A 56 -12.37 -13.34 13.82
C PRO A 56 -13.01 -14.46 14.65
N VAL A 57 -12.55 -15.70 14.43
CA VAL A 57 -13.05 -16.89 15.14
C VAL A 57 -12.38 -17.02 16.52
N ASP A 58 -11.09 -16.72 16.58
CA ASP A 58 -10.30 -16.73 17.80
C ASP A 58 -10.14 -15.29 18.32
N THR A 59 -10.53 -15.05 19.58
CA THR A 59 -10.49 -13.75 20.24
C THR A 59 -9.88 -13.90 21.63
N VAL A 60 -9.13 -12.88 22.08
CA VAL A 60 -8.46 -12.84 23.40
C VAL A 60 -9.42 -12.88 24.59
#